data_AF-X1APV0-F1
#
_entry.id   AF-X1APV0-F1
#
_cell.length_a   1.000
_cell.length_b   1.000
_cell.length_c   1.000
_cell.angle_alpha   90.00
_cell.angle_beta   90.00
_cell.angle_gamma   90.00
#
_symmetry.space_group_name_H-M   'P 1'
#
loop_
_entity.id
_entity.type
_entity.pdbx_description
1 polymer ?
#
loop_
_entity_poly.entity_id
_entity_poly.type
_entity_poly.pdbx_seq_one_letter_code
_entity_poly.pdbx_strand_id
1 'polypeptide(L)' 'MNVNLTEYSHGAGCGCKIAPAVLKQILASETPPFHHPQLLVGNETSDDAAVYDLGNGTSIISTTDFFMPIVDDAFT' A
#
# COMPACT_ATOMS: atom_id res chain seq x y z
N MET A 1 -7.36 -31.91 -12.19
CA MET A 1 -8.04 -31.00 -11.23
C MET A 1 -7.72 -29.60 -11.68
N ASN A 2 -8.73 -28.80 -12.01
CA ASN A 2 -8.55 -27.35 -12.13
C ASN A 2 -8.65 -26.78 -10.72
N VAL A 3 -7.69 -25.95 -10.33
CA VAL A 3 -7.76 -25.17 -9.10
C VAL A 3 -8.42 -23.85 -9.45
N ASN A 4 -9.48 -23.50 -8.72
CA ASN A 4 -10.13 -22.20 -8.83
C ASN A 4 -9.54 -21.27 -7.77
N LEU A 5 -8.66 -20.34 -8.17
CA LEU A 5 -7.95 -19.49 -7.21
C LEU A 5 -8.89 -18.56 -6.42
N THR A 6 -10.04 -18.20 -6.99
CA THR A 6 -11.02 -17.33 -6.33
C THR A 6 -11.68 -17.97 -5.12
N GLU A 7 -11.68 -19.32 -5.01
CA GLU A 7 -12.21 -20.03 -3.85
C GLU A 7 -11.42 -19.75 -2.56
N TYR A 8 -10.19 -19.25 -2.68
CA TYR A 8 -9.35 -18.86 -1.54
C TYR A 8 -9.54 -17.39 -1.13
N SER A 9 -10.31 -16.61 -1.89
CA SER A 9 -10.60 -15.20 -1.61
C SER A 9 -11.89 -15.08 -0.81
N HIS A 10 -11.76 -14.79 0.49
CA HIS A 10 -12.91 -14.64 1.40
C HIS A 10 -13.73 -13.35 1.15
N GLY A 11 -13.28 -12.51 0.23
CA GLY A 11 -13.97 -11.30 -0.23
C GLY A 11 -13.48 -10.89 -1.63
N ALA A 12 -14.30 -10.14 -2.36
CA ALA A 12 -13.99 -9.71 -3.72
C ALA A 12 -13.20 -8.39 -3.74
N GLY A 13 -11.93 -8.45 -4.19
CA GLY A 13 -11.14 -7.27 -4.59
C GLY A 13 -10.87 -6.22 -3.51
N CYS A 14 -10.89 -4.94 -3.90
CA CYS A 14 -10.55 -3.78 -3.04
C CYS A 14 -11.43 -3.64 -1.78
N GLY A 15 -12.59 -4.32 -1.75
CA GLY A 15 -13.46 -4.37 -0.57
C GLY A 15 -12.87 -5.10 0.65
N CYS A 16 -11.71 -5.76 0.48
CA CYS A 16 -11.00 -6.44 1.55
C CYS A 16 -9.97 -5.53 2.26
N LYS A 17 -9.76 -4.29 1.79
CA LYS A 17 -8.81 -3.36 2.40
C LYS A 17 -9.38 -2.82 3.73
N ILE A 18 -8.49 -2.51 4.69
CA ILE A 18 -8.87 -1.81 5.92
C ILE A 18 -9.42 -0.44 5.54
N ALA A 19 -10.55 -0.05 6.13
CA ALA A 19 -11.15 1.26 5.87
C ALA A 19 -10.16 2.40 6.16
N PRO A 20 -10.09 3.46 5.34
CA PRO A 20 -9.09 4.53 5.49
C PRO A 20 -9.06 5.16 6.89
N ALA A 21 -10.23 5.37 7.50
CA ALA A 21 -10.33 5.92 8.85
C ALA A 21 -9.69 5.00 9.92
N VAL A 22 -9.83 3.69 9.78
CA VAL A 22 -9.26 2.71 10.69
C VAL A 22 -7.75 2.61 10.49
N LEU A 23 -7.28 2.60 9.23
CA LEU A 23 -5.85 2.61 8.93
C LEU A 23 -5.16 3.86 9.51
N LYS A 24 -5.79 5.03 9.38
CA LYS A 24 -5.29 6.28 9.97
C LYS A 24 -5.14 6.18 11.49
N GLN A 25 -6.04 5.49 12.18
CA GLN A 25 -5.94 5.26 13.62
C GLN A 25 -4.81 4.27 13.96
N ILE A 26 -4.64 3.21 13.19
CA ILE A 26 -3.58 2.21 13.39
C ILE A 26 -2.19 2.84 13.20
N LEU A 27 -2.05 3.71 12.20
CA LEU A 27 -0.80 4.41 11.90
C LEU A 27 -0.54 5.61 12.81
N ALA A 28 -1.51 6.02 13.64
CA ALA A 28 -1.30 7.08 14.60
C ALA A 28 -0.28 6.61 15.65
N SER A 29 0.83 7.33 15.75
CA SER A 29 1.86 7.08 16.76
C SER A 29 1.92 8.22 17.76
N GLU A 30 2.19 7.90 19.03
CA GLU A 30 2.49 8.89 20.08
C GLU A 30 3.93 9.40 19.98
N THR A 31 4.78 8.77 19.15
CA THR A 31 6.13 9.26 18.89
C THR A 31 6.09 10.51 18.00
N PRO A 32 7.03 11.46 18.18
CA PRO A 32 7.14 12.62 17.31
C PRO A 32 7.15 12.22 15.83
N PRO A 33 6.52 13.02 14.96
CA PRO A 33 6.53 12.76 13.52
C PRO A 33 7.97 12.65 13.02
N PHE A 34 8.27 11.57 12.29
CA PHE A 34 9.57 11.42 11.66
C PHE A 34 9.62 12.30 10.42
N HIS A 35 10.34 13.41 10.51
CA HIS A 35 10.59 14.28 9.37
C HIS A 35 12.03 14.11 8.91
N HIS A 36 12.19 13.76 7.63
CA HIS A 36 13.47 13.69 6.95
C HIS A 36 13.44 14.62 5.74
N PRO A 37 14.34 15.60 5.59
CA PRO A 37 14.26 16.60 4.51
C PRO A 37 14.24 16.03 3.08
N GLN A 38 14.84 14.85 2.90
CA GLN A 38 14.85 14.16 1.60
C GLN A 38 13.63 13.25 1.39
N LEU A 39 12.78 13.03 2.40
CA LEU A 39 11.52 12.32 2.24
C LEU A 39 10.47 13.34 1.79
N LEU A 40 10.18 13.37 0.49
CA LEU A 40 9.26 14.33 -0.11
C LEU A 40 7.79 13.95 0.11
N VAL A 41 7.51 12.65 0.11
CA VAL A 41 6.19 12.07 0.42
C VAL A 41 6.38 10.88 1.35
N GLY A 42 5.92 11.04 2.59
CA GLY A 42 5.95 10.01 3.62
C GLY A 42 4.55 9.55 4.03
N ASN A 43 4.41 9.06 5.27
CA ASN A 43 3.13 8.58 5.81
C ASN A 43 2.20 9.72 6.28
N GLU A 44 2.67 10.96 6.24
CA GLU A 44 1.92 12.13 6.70
C GLU A 44 0.78 12.51 5.75
N THR A 45 0.88 12.11 4.49
CA THR A 45 -0.14 12.26 3.46
C THR A 45 -0.67 10.89 3.06
N SER A 46 -1.90 10.84 2.53
CA SER A 46 -2.54 9.58 2.12
C SER A 46 -2.32 9.31 0.63
N ASP A 47 -1.07 9.38 0.19
CA ASP A 47 -0.67 9.15 -1.20
C ASP A 47 -0.40 7.66 -1.49
N ASP A 48 -0.38 7.31 -2.78
CA ASP A 48 -0.22 5.93 -3.25
C ASP A 48 1.23 5.42 -3.19
N ALA A 49 2.22 6.29 -2.94
CA ALA A 49 3.64 5.95 -2.96
C ALA A 49 4.46 6.87 -2.05
N ALA A 50 5.59 6.35 -1.55
CA ALA A 50 6.62 7.17 -0.92
C ALA A 50 7.56 7.75 -1.99
N VAL A 51 8.01 8.98 -1.78
CA VAL A 51 8.95 9.67 -2.67
C VAL A 51 10.15 10.18 -1.88
N TYR A 52 11.35 9.81 -2.31
CA TYR A 52 12.61 10.16 -1.65
C TYR A 52 13.59 10.81 -2.62
N ASP A 53 14.09 12.01 -2.30
CA ASP A 53 15.08 12.75 -3.09
C ASP A 53 16.51 12.26 -2.84
N LEU A 54 17.23 11.93 -3.91
CA LEU A 54 18.62 11.51 -3.86
C LEU A 54 19.61 12.68 -3.74
N GLY A 55 19.14 13.93 -3.81
CA GLY A 55 19.96 15.14 -3.66
C GLY A 55 20.75 15.53 -4.91
N ASN A 56 20.48 14.88 -6.04
CA ASN A 56 21.09 15.16 -7.34
C ASN A 56 20.06 15.56 -8.41
N GLY A 57 18.86 15.95 -7.98
CA GLY A 57 17.73 16.25 -8.87
C GLY A 57 16.96 15.03 -9.36
N THR A 58 17.22 13.84 -8.80
CA THR A 58 16.46 12.60 -9.06
C THR A 58 15.83 12.08 -7.78
N SER A 59 14.65 11.47 -7.89
CA SER A 59 13.94 10.88 -6.75
C SER A 59 13.61 9.41 -6.98
N ILE A 60 13.59 8.64 -5.89
CA ILE A 60 13.06 7.27 -5.84
C ILE A 60 11.57 7.36 -5.52
N ILE A 61 10.76 6.65 -6.30
CA ILE A 61 9.35 6.42 -6.02
C ILE A 61 9.20 4.95 -5.67
N SER A 62 8.61 4.65 -4.51
CA SER A 62 8.40 3.29 -4.03
C SER A 62 6.96 3.11 -3.54
N THR A 63 6.29 2.10 -4.07
CA THR A 63 4.93 1.71 -3.67
C THR A 63 4.82 0.20 -3.57
N THR A 64 3.84 -0.28 -2.82
CA THR A 64 3.51 -1.70 -2.68
C THR A 64 2.00 -1.85 -2.65
N ASP A 65 1.46 -2.78 -3.43
CA ASP A 65 0.05 -3.19 -3.35
C ASP A 65 -0.03 -4.70 -3.52
N PHE A 66 -1.04 -5.29 -2.91
CA PHE A 66 -1.32 -6.72 -3.01
C PHE A 66 -2.82 -6.95 -2.86
N PHE A 67 -3.30 -8.00 -3.52
CA PHE A 67 -4.69 -8.42 -3.48
C PHE A 67 -4.78 -9.95 -3.43
N MET A 68 -5.88 -10.44 -2.88
CA MET A 68 -6.23 -11.86 -2.99
C MET A 68 -6.63 -12.19 -4.43
N PRO A 69 -6.51 -13.45 -4.89
CA PRO A 69 -6.87 -13.82 -6.27
C PRO A 69 -8.25 -13.31 -6.70
N ILE A 70 -8.30 -12.58 -7.80
CA ILE A 70 -9.52 -11.98 -8.36
C ILE A 70 -10.08 -12.77 -9.55
N VAL A 71 -9.31 -13.72 -10.07
CA VAL A 71 -9.61 -14.61 -11.19
C VAL A 71 -9.02 -15.99 -10.90
N ASP A 72 -9.54 -17.01 -11.57
CA ASP A 72 -9.15 -18.41 -11.30
C ASP A 72 -7.88 -18.85 -12.03
N ASP A 73 -7.48 -18.13 -13.08
CA ASP A 73 -6.23 -18.37 -13.80
C ASP A 73 -5.09 -17.55 -13.18
N ALA A 74 -3.91 -18.14 -12.97
CA ALA A 74 -2.80 -17.48 -12.28
C ALA A 74 -2.06 -16.45 -13.16
N PHE A 75 -2.24 -16.53 -14.48
CA PHE A 75 -1.46 -15.76 -15.46
C PHE A 75 -2.29 -14.70 -16.21
N THR A 76 -3.59 -14.65 -15.95
CA THR A 76 -4.53 -13.67 -16.52
C THR A 76 -5.08 -12.80 -15.41
#